data_AF-A0A9X7YP82-F1
#
_entry.id   AF-A0A9X7YP82-F1
#
_cell.length_a   1.000
_cell.length_b   1.000
_cell.length_c   1.000
_cell.angle_alpha   90.00
_cell.angle_beta   90.00
_cell.angle_gamma   90.00
#
_symmetry.space_group_name_H-M   'P 1'
#
loop_
_entity.id
_entity.type
_entity.pdbx_description
1 polymer ?
#
loop_
_entity_poly.entity_id
_entity_poly.type
_entity_poly.pdbx_seq_one_letter_code
_entity_poly.pdbx_strand_id
1 'polypeptide(L)'
;MIQQQTYCSIWIPPKAYDLAEWLIRSFNIQPGYGLARYLGVSRRYNNYRAVQVWVLEQQRNWPAEKRTTGQLRRAFSALLPNDQF
;
A
#
# COMPACT_ATOMS: atom_id res chain seq x y z
N MET A 1 -24.16 0.35 -23.13
CA MET A 1 -24.09 0.77 -21.72
C MET A 1 -22.62 0.88 -21.34
N ILE A 2 -22.05 2.09 -21.39
CA ILE A 2 -20.63 2.30 -21.06
C ILE A 2 -20.55 2.46 -19.55
N GLN A 3 -20.01 1.45 -18.87
CA GLN A 3 -19.76 1.53 -17.43
C GLN A 3 -18.73 2.62 -17.19
N GLN A 4 -19.17 3.72 -16.58
CA GLN A 4 -18.29 4.77 -16.09
C GLN A 4 -17.49 4.18 -14.93
N GLN A 5 -16.28 3.70 -15.21
CA GLN A 5 -15.31 3.43 -14.15
C GLN A 5 -14.97 4.78 -13.51
N THR A 6 -15.61 5.10 -12.40
CA THR A 6 -15.26 6.25 -11.55
C THR A 6 -13.80 6.09 -11.11
N TYR A 7 -12.88 6.74 -11.83
CA TYR A 7 -11.50 6.96 -11.40
C TYR A 7 -11.52 7.90 -10.19
N CYS A 8 -11.79 7.35 -9.02
CA CYS A 8 -11.43 8.03 -7.78
C CYS A 8 -9.90 7.90 -7.64
N SER A 9 -9.18 8.74 -8.39
CA SER A 9 -7.72 8.83 -8.33
C SER A 9 -7.34 9.46 -7.01
N ILE A 10 -7.16 8.63 -5.98
CA ILE A 10 -6.59 9.09 -4.71
C ILE A 10 -5.19 9.62 -5.00
N TRP A 11 -4.98 10.92 -4.82
CA TRP A 11 -3.65 11.52 -4.93
C TRP A 11 -2.74 11.02 -3.80
N ILE A 12 -1.53 10.61 -4.15
CA ILE A 12 -0.51 10.10 -3.22
C ILE A 12 0.57 11.18 -3.07
N PRO A 13 0.77 11.74 -1.86
CA PRO A 13 1.85 12.71 -1.62
C PRO A 13 3.23 12.09 -1.90
N PRO A 14 4.22 12.89 -2.38
CA PRO A 14 5.56 12.39 -2.72
C PRO A 14 6.20 11.53 -1.62
N LYS A 15 6.16 11.99 -0.37
CA LYS A 15 6.69 11.24 0.77
C LYS A 15 6.05 9.85 0.94
N ALA A 16 4.74 9.75 0.75
CA ALA A 16 4.03 8.47 0.86
C ALA A 16 4.32 7.56 -0.34
N TYR A 17 4.49 8.16 -1.52
CA TYR A 17 4.91 7.47 -2.74
C TYR A 17 6.30 6.84 -2.58
N ASP A 18 7.28 7.60 -2.11
CA ASP A 18 8.67 7.12 -1.93
C ASP A 18 8.76 5.97 -0.93
N LEU A 19 8.02 6.07 0.18
CA LEU A 19 7.93 4.99 1.18
C LEU A 19 7.26 3.74 0.60
N ALA A 20 6.22 3.90 -0.22
CA ALA A 20 5.56 2.78 -0.88
C ALA A 20 6.46 2.10 -1.90
N GLU A 21 7.17 2.87 -2.74
CA GLU A 21 8.17 2.34 -3.69
C GLU A 21 9.27 1.57 -2.97
N TRP A 22 9.75 2.11 -1.84
CA TRP A 22 10.74 1.42 -1.02
C TRP A 22 10.23 0.08 -0.49
N LEU A 23 8.97 -0.01 -0.04
CA LEU A 23 8.36 -1.27 0.39
C LEU A 23 8.18 -2.25 -0.77
N ILE A 24 7.65 -1.77 -1.91
CA ILE A 24 7.44 -2.60 -3.11
C ILE A 24 8.76 -3.27 -3.51
N ARG A 25 9.86 -2.51 -3.57
CA ARG A 25 11.19 -3.03 -3.87
C ARG A 25 11.73 -3.95 -2.77
N SER A 26 11.59 -3.55 -1.51
CA SER A 26 12.12 -4.30 -0.36
C SER A 26 11.50 -5.69 -0.18
N PHE A 27 10.24 -5.85 -0.58
CA PHE A 27 9.50 -7.11 -0.47
C PHE A 27 9.28 -7.79 -1.82
N ASN A 28 9.94 -7.30 -2.88
CA ASN A 28 9.81 -7.80 -4.25
C ASN A 28 8.33 -7.98 -4.68
N ILE A 29 7.48 -7.02 -4.32
CA ILE A 29 6.05 -7.10 -4.62
C ILE A 29 5.89 -7.14 -6.13
N GLN A 30 5.20 -8.16 -6.63
CA GLN A 30 4.95 -8.33 -8.05
C GLN A 30 3.75 -7.48 -8.54
N PRO A 31 3.76 -7.02 -9.79
CA PRO A 31 2.59 -6.40 -10.40
C PRO A 31 1.45 -7.44 -10.47
N GLY A 32 0.21 -6.98 -10.36
CA GLY A 32 -0.97 -7.87 -10.33
C GLY A 32 -1.96 -7.47 -9.26
N TYR A 33 -2.74 -8.43 -8.76
CA TYR A 33 -3.81 -8.23 -7.79
C TYR A 33 -3.74 -9.27 -6.67
N GLY A 34 -4.43 -8.98 -5.57
CA GLY A 34 -4.56 -9.89 -4.42
C GLY A 34 -4.02 -9.30 -3.13
N LEU A 35 -2.99 -8.44 -3.18
CA LEU A 35 -2.37 -7.86 -1.99
C LEU A 35 -3.32 -6.94 -1.22
N ALA A 36 -4.21 -6.24 -1.93
CA ALA A 36 -5.18 -5.31 -1.34
C ALA A 36 -6.01 -5.91 -0.20
N ARG A 37 -6.35 -7.22 -0.28
CA ARG A 37 -7.13 -7.89 0.76
C ARG A 37 -6.40 -8.00 2.10
N TYR A 38 -5.08 -8.16 2.05
CA TYR A 38 -4.23 -8.28 3.24
C TYR A 38 -3.93 -6.93 3.86
N LEU A 39 -3.80 -5.90 3.02
CA LEU A 39 -3.57 -4.53 3.46
C LEU A 39 -4.85 -3.84 3.98
N GLY A 40 -6.02 -4.49 3.88
CA GLY A 40 -7.28 -3.91 4.32
C GLY A 40 -7.77 -2.72 3.48
N VAL A 41 -7.27 -2.59 2.25
CA VAL A 41 -7.66 -1.52 1.31
C VAL A 41 -8.61 -2.06 0.22
N SER A 42 -9.19 -1.16 -0.58
CA SER A 42 -10.14 -1.57 -1.63
C SER A 42 -9.55 -2.61 -2.60
N ARG A 43 -10.27 -3.72 -2.78
CA ARG A 43 -9.84 -4.86 -3.64
C ARG A 43 -9.68 -4.51 -5.12
N ARG A 44 -10.17 -3.35 -5.56
CA ARG A 44 -9.99 -2.83 -6.92
C ARG A 44 -8.56 -2.39 -7.21
N TYR A 45 -7.75 -2.16 -6.18
CA TYR A 45 -6.38 -1.73 -6.35
C TYR A 45 -5.49 -2.91 -6.75
N ASN A 46 -4.66 -2.70 -7.77
CA ASN A 46 -3.52 -3.56 -8.04
C ASN A 46 -2.54 -3.51 -6.86
N ASN A 47 -1.61 -4.45 -6.79
CA ASN A 47 -0.71 -4.62 -5.67
C ASN A 47 0.04 -3.32 -5.34
N TYR A 48 0.58 -2.62 -6.34
CA TYR A 48 1.35 -1.39 -6.10
C TYR A 48 0.49 -0.26 -5.57
N ARG A 49 -0.69 -0.04 -6.17
CA ARG A 49 -1.62 0.98 -5.71
C ARG A 49 -2.15 0.65 -4.32
N ALA A 50 -2.32 -0.63 -3.99
CA ALA A 50 -2.70 -1.07 -2.66
C ALA A 50 -1.62 -0.70 -1.63
N VAL A 51 -0.33 -0.93 -1.92
CA VAL A 51 0.77 -0.49 -1.04
C VAL A 51 0.76 1.04 -0.89
N GLN A 52 0.63 1.80 -1.98
CA GLN A 52 0.61 3.27 -1.94
C GLN A 52 -0.51 3.83 -1.07
N VAL A 53 -1.73 3.31 -1.23
CA VAL A 53 -2.90 3.73 -0.45
C VAL A 53 -2.72 3.34 1.02
N TRP A 54 -2.25 2.12 1.29
CA TRP A 54 -2.00 1.66 2.64
C TRP A 54 -0.95 2.53 3.36
N VAL A 55 0.16 2.87 2.70
CA VAL A 55 1.19 3.77 3.26
C VAL A 55 0.61 5.16 3.54
N LEU A 56 -0.20 5.70 2.63
CA LEU A 56 -0.86 6.99 2.84
C LEU A 56 -1.77 6.96 4.07
N GLU A 57 -2.55 5.90 4.26
CA GLU A 57 -3.38 5.72 5.45
C GLU A 57 -2.54 5.64 6.73
N GLN A 58 -1.41 4.94 6.72
CA GLN A 58 -0.51 4.89 7.87
C GLN A 58 0.08 6.28 8.18
N GLN A 59 0.50 7.03 7.16
CA GLN A 59 1.01 8.40 7.34
C GLN A 59 -0.06 9.36 7.88
N ARG A 60 -1.34 9.13 7.59
CA ARG A 60 -2.45 9.95 8.11
C ARG A 60 -2.83 9.58 9.54
N ASN A 61 -2.90 8.29 9.83
CA ASN A 61 -3.55 7.79 11.03
C ASN A 61 -2.57 7.47 12.16
N TRP A 62 -1.29 7.21 11.88
CA TRP A 62 -0.33 6.90 12.93
C TRP A 62 0.09 8.15 13.69
N PRO A 63 0.35 8.05 15.01
CA PRO A 63 1.07 9.06 15.76
C PRO A 63 2.46 9.34 15.17
N ALA A 64 2.96 10.58 15.28
CA ALA A 64 4.20 11.01 14.64
C ALA A 64 5.41 10.15 15.06
N GLU A 65 5.48 9.77 16.32
CA GLU A 65 6.50 8.91 16.92
C GLU A 65 6.51 7.49 16.34
N LYS A 66 5.40 7.03 15.75
CA LYS A 66 5.28 5.73 15.09
C LYS A 66 5.54 5.79 13.58
N ARG A 67 5.63 6.98 12.97
CA ARG A 67 5.84 7.17 11.52
C ARG A 67 7.30 6.97 11.09
N THR A 68 7.96 5.96 11.64
CA THR A 68 9.33 5.58 11.25
C THR A 68 9.32 4.53 10.14
N THR A 69 10.35 4.53 9.31
CA THR A 69 10.51 3.54 8.24
C THR A 69 10.59 2.10 8.79
N GLY A 70 11.23 1.90 9.95
CA GLY A 70 11.31 0.59 10.60
C GLY A 70 9.95 0.07 11.07
N GLN A 71 9.14 0.93 11.69
CA GLN A 71 7.79 0.56 12.12
C GLN A 71 6.88 0.28 10.92
N LEU A 72 7.00 1.10 9.87
CA LEU A 72 6.27 0.89 8.61
C LEU A 72 6.57 -0.47 8.00
N ARG A 73 7.86 -0.82 7.89
CA ARG A 73 8.32 -2.12 7.38
C ARG A 73 7.77 -3.28 8.19
N ARG A 74 7.87 -3.20 9.53
CA ARG A 74 7.40 -4.25 10.44
C ARG A 74 5.90 -4.47 10.34
N ALA A 75 5.12 -3.39 10.29
CA ALA A 75 3.68 -3.48 10.13
C ALA A 75 3.31 -4.08 8.77
N PHE A 76 3.99 -3.66 7.70
CA PHE A 76 3.76 -4.18 6.36
C PHE A 76 4.06 -5.68 6.28
N SER A 77 5.22 -6.13 6.76
CA SER A 77 5.60 -7.55 6.74
C SER A 77 4.66 -8.44 7.53
N ALA A 78 4.11 -7.93 8.64
CA ALA A 78 3.16 -8.68 9.46
C ALA A 78 1.80 -8.93 8.77
N LEU A 79 1.49 -8.18 7.71
CA LEU A 79 0.27 -8.34 6.93
C LEU A 79 0.44 -9.26 5.72
N LEU A 80 1.68 -9.51 5.28
CA LEU A 80 1.92 -10.34 4.11
C LEU A 80 1.66 -11.82 4.43
N PRO A 81 1.10 -12.60 3.49
CA PRO A 81 1.03 -14.04 3.64
C PRO A 81 2.44 -14.64 3.68
N ASN A 82 2.59 -15.75 4.42
CA ASN A 82 3.88 -16.44 4.56
C ASN A 82 4.36 -17.08 3.25
N ASP A 83 3.43 -17.40 2.33
CA ASP A 83 3.74 -17.80 0.96
C ASP A 83 4.09 -16.56 0.13
N GLN A 84 5.37 -16.43 -0.19
CA GLN A 84 5.93 -15.30 -0.92
C GLN A 84 5.35 -15.22 -2.35
N PHE A 85 4.99 -14.02 -2.78
CA PHE A 85 4.57 -13.70 -4.16
C PHE A 85 5.78 -13.46 -5.08
#